data_AF-A0A6B3HZM0-F1
#
_entry.id   AF-A0A6B3HZM0-F1
#
_cell.length_a   1.000
_cell.length_b   1.000
_cell.length_c   1.000
_cell.angle_alpha   90.00
_cell.angle_beta   90.00
_cell.angle_gamma   90.00
#
_symmetry.space_group_name_H-M   'P 1'
#
loop_
_entity.id
_entity.type
_entity.pdbx_description
1 polymer ?
#
loop_
_entity_poly.entity_id
_entity_poly.type
_entity_poly.pdbx_seq_one_letter_code
_entity_poly.pdbx_strand_id
1 'polypeptide(L)' 'MPQKKNPDIAELARGKSGRLIGNLTGLLATLKALPLAYNRDLQEDKEPVFDSCDQLEVLLPAFTGMMATLT' A
#
# COMPACT_ATOMS: atom_id res chain seq x y z
N MET A 1 -8.46 -31.07 8.27
CA MET A 1 -8.48 -30.92 6.79
C MET A 1 -7.07 -30.68 6.28
N PRO A 2 -6.25 -31.74 6.09
CA PRO A 2 -4.82 -31.60 5.76
C PRO A 2 -4.54 -31.08 4.33
N GLN A 3 -5.50 -31.19 3.42
CA GLN A 3 -5.37 -30.74 2.03
C GLN A 3 -5.81 -29.29 1.79
N LYS A 4 -6.51 -28.68 2.76
CA LYS A 4 -7.01 -27.31 2.62
C LYS A 4 -5.86 -26.32 2.82
N LYS A 5 -5.52 -25.57 1.77
CA LYS A 5 -4.59 -24.43 1.80
C LYS A 5 -5.36 -23.17 1.41
N ASN A 6 -5.16 -22.07 2.14
CA ASN A 6 -5.82 -20.80 1.86
C ASN A 6 -4.84 -19.88 1.11
N PRO A 7 -5.32 -18.99 0.22
CA PRO A 7 -4.48 -18.06 -0.52
C PRO A 7 -4.22 -16.76 0.27
N ASP A 8 -3.76 -16.87 1.52
CA ASP A 8 -3.68 -15.74 2.46
C ASP A 8 -2.85 -14.55 1.91
N ILE A 9 -1.76 -14.84 1.18
CA ILE A 9 -0.92 -13.82 0.53
C ILE A 9 -1.73 -13.00 -0.48
N ALA A 10 -2.54 -13.66 -1.31
CA ALA A 10 -3.38 -12.98 -2.29
C ALA A 10 -4.51 -12.17 -1.63
N GLU A 11 -5.09 -12.70 -0.54
CA GLU A 11 -6.11 -11.98 0.24
C GLU A 11 -5.55 -10.72 0.91
N LEU A 12 -4.36 -10.81 1.51
CA LEU A 12 -3.66 -9.67 2.10
C LEU A 12 -3.25 -8.63 1.04
N ALA A 13 -2.75 -9.07 -0.13
CA ALA A 13 -2.43 -8.17 -1.24
C ALA A 13 -3.67 -7.41 -1.72
N ARG A 14 -4.80 -8.12 -1.88
CA ARG A 14 -6.09 -7.49 -2.21
C ARG A 14 -6.52 -6.47 -1.16
N GLY A 15 -6.41 -6.80 0.13
CA GLY A 15 -6.75 -5.85 1.21
C GLY A 15 -5.86 -4.61 1.21
N LYS A 16 -4.54 -4.79 1.05
CA LYS A 16 -3.58 -3.68 1.04
C LYS A 16 -3.73 -2.76 -0.17
N SER A 17 -4.29 -3.21 -1.28
CA SER A 17 -4.63 -2.32 -2.41
C SER A 17 -5.55 -1.16 -1.98
N GLY A 18 -6.53 -1.43 -1.12
CA GLY A 18 -7.41 -0.40 -0.56
C GLY A 18 -6.67 0.61 0.32
N ARG A 19 -5.66 0.15 1.07
CA ARG A 19 -4.79 1.01 1.88
C ARG A 19 -3.99 1.99 1.00
N LEU A 20 -3.38 1.49 -0.07
CA LEU A 20 -2.61 2.33 -1.01
C LEU A 20 -3.51 3.36 -1.73
N ILE A 21 -4.73 2.97 -2.11
CA ILE A 21 -5.73 3.90 -2.64
C ILE A 21 -6.08 4.97 -1.60
N GLY A 22 -6.23 4.59 -0.32
CA GLY A 22 -6.45 5.52 0.79
C GLY A 22 -5.31 6.52 0.95
N ASN A 23 -4.06 6.06 0.93
CA ASN A 23 -2.88 6.92 1.03
C ASN A 23 -2.82 7.94 -0.11
N LEU A 24 -3.07 7.50 -1.35
CA LEU A 24 -3.10 8.39 -2.51
C LEU A 24 -4.22 9.44 -2.40
N THR A 25 -5.43 9.01 -2.07
CA THR A 25 -6.58 9.93 -1.99
C THR A 25 -6.44 10.91 -0.84
N GLY A 26 -5.90 10.48 0.30
CA GLY A 26 -5.52 11.34 1.42
C GLY A 26 -4.49 12.39 1.01
N LEU A 27 -3.40 11.97 0.37
CA LEU A 27 -2.35 12.90 -0.09
C LEU A 27 -2.88 13.91 -1.12
N LEU A 28 -3.70 13.47 -2.08
CA LEU A 28 -4.36 14.38 -3.03
C LEU A 28 -5.26 15.40 -2.32
N ALA A 29 -5.96 14.99 -1.27
CA ALA A 29 -6.79 15.89 -0.47
C ALA A 29 -5.96 16.90 0.33
N THR A 30 -4.83 16.49 0.91
CA THR A 30 -3.87 17.38 1.59
C THR A 30 -3.35 18.46 0.65
N LEU A 31 -3.03 18.10 -0.59
CA LEU A 31 -2.47 19.02 -1.58
C LEU A 31 -3.51 19.96 -2.21
N LYS A 32 -4.81 19.64 -2.08
CA LYS A 32 -5.88 20.36 -2.76
C LYS A 32 -5.96 21.81 -2.29
N ALA A 33 -5.86 22.73 -3.24
CA ALA A 33 -6.07 24.18 -3.05
C ALA A 33 -5.10 24.86 -2.07
N LEU A 34 -3.92 24.29 -1.84
CA LEU A 34 -2.85 25.00 -1.14
C LEU A 34 -2.39 26.22 -1.94
N PRO A 35 -2.34 27.43 -1.35
CA PRO A 35 -1.73 28.58 -2.00
C PRO A 35 -0.22 28.36 -2.11
N LEU A 36 0.42 29.00 -3.07
CA LEU A 36 1.88 29.00 -3.15
C LEU A 36 2.46 29.93 -2.07
N ALA A 37 3.64 29.68 -1.49
CA ALA A 37 4.60 28.59 -1.77
C ALA A 37 4.56 27.49 -0.69
N TYR A 38 5.56 27.45 0.21
CA TYR A 38 5.61 26.44 1.28
C TYR A 38 4.49 26.64 2.30
N ASN A 39 3.77 25.56 2.60
CA ASN A 39 2.80 25.47 3.69
C ASN A 39 3.20 24.30 4.60
N ARG A 40 2.92 24.41 5.91
CA ARG A 40 3.30 23.37 6.87
C ARG A 40 2.49 22.09 6.72
N ASP A 41 1.33 22.16 6.08
CA ASP A 41 0.51 21.04 5.61
C ASP A 41 1.32 20.05 4.76
N LEU A 42 2.36 20.53 4.04
CA LEU A 42 3.29 19.70 3.28
C LEU A 42 4.16 18.80 4.16
N GLN A 43 4.07 18.87 5.50
CA GLN A 43 4.71 17.88 6.38
C GLN A 43 4.05 16.50 6.27
N GLU A 44 2.77 16.44 5.90
CA GLU A 44 1.95 15.22 5.76
C GLU A 44 2.27 14.41 4.48
N ASP A 45 3.25 14.82 3.68
CA ASP A 45 3.65 14.12 2.45
C ASP A 45 4.36 12.78 2.72
N LYS A 46 5.10 12.68 3.83
CA LYS A 46 6.02 11.58 4.12
C LYS A 46 5.29 10.30 4.53
N GLU A 47 4.42 10.39 5.52
CA GLU A 47 3.74 9.23 6.11
C GLU A 47 2.98 8.37 5.08
N PRO A 48 2.10 8.93 4.22
CA PRO A 48 1.38 8.12 3.24
C PRO A 48 2.31 7.50 2.17
N VAL A 49 3.42 8.16 1.85
CA VAL A 49 4.40 7.64 0.88
C VAL A 49 5.23 6.52 1.50
N PHE A 50 5.78 6.73 2.70
CA PHE A 50 6.56 5.72 3.42
C PHE A 50 5.73 4.47 3.69
N ASP A 51 4.50 4.62 4.17
CA ASP A 51 3.62 3.47 4.37
C ASP A 51 3.38 2.69 3.07
N SER A 52 3.16 3.38 1.95
CA SER A 52 2.94 2.73 0.66
C SER A 52 4.20 1.96 0.20
N CYS A 53 5.39 2.53 0.39
CA CYS A 53 6.66 1.86 0.12
C CYS A 53 6.84 0.62 1.00
N ASP A 54 6.68 0.75 2.32
CA ASP A 54 6.81 -0.36 3.26
C ASP A 54 5.85 -1.51 2.94
N GLN A 55 4.60 -1.19 2.58
CA GLN A 55 3.63 -2.22 2.15
C GLN A 55 4.09 -2.95 0.88
N LEU A 56 4.64 -2.23 -0.10
CA LEU A 56 5.09 -2.82 -1.36
C LEU A 56 6.36 -3.66 -1.19
N GLU A 57 7.29 -3.22 -0.34
CA GLU A 57 8.51 -3.97 -0.01
C GLU A 57 8.21 -5.33 0.64
N VAL A 58 7.13 -5.43 1.41
CA VAL A 58 6.68 -6.71 1.97
C VAL A 58 5.86 -7.52 0.97
N LEU A 59 4.96 -6.87 0.22
CA LEU A 59 4.02 -7.55 -0.66
C LEU A 59 4.67 -8.17 -1.89
N LEU A 60 5.58 -7.44 -2.55
CA LEU A 60 6.19 -7.89 -3.80
C LEU A 60 6.93 -9.23 -3.63
N PRO A 61 7.88 -9.39 -2.69
CA PRO A 61 8.58 -10.67 -2.52
C PRO A 61 7.64 -11.80 -2.06
N ALA A 62 6.67 -11.51 -1.19
CA ALA A 62 5.68 -12.51 -0.75
C ALA A 62 4.85 -13.03 -1.94
N PHE A 63 4.37 -12.12 -2.78
CA PHE A 63 3.56 -12.46 -3.96
C PHE A 63 4.40 -13.20 -5.01
N THR A 64 5.64 -12.77 -5.25
CA THR A 64 6.59 -13.48 -6.13
C THR A 64 6.84 -14.90 -5.65
N GLY A 65 7.08 -15.10 -4.35
CA GLY A 65 7.28 -16.43 -3.77
C GLY A 65 6.06 -17.34 -3.89
N MET A 66 4.86 -16.79 -3.67
CA MET A 66 3.60 -17.50 -3.91
C MET A 66 3.52 -17.97 -5.37
N MET A 67 3.70 -17.05 -6.33
CA MET A 67 3.60 -17.36 -7.75
C MET A 67 4.62 -18.42 -8.19
N ALA A 68 5.86 -18.36 -7.68
CA ALA A 68 6.92 -19.30 -8.01
C ALA A 68 6.65 -20.74 -7.50
N THR A 69 5.77 -20.90 -6.51
CA THR A 69 5.50 -22.19 -5.86
C THR A 69 4.09 -22.73 -6.11
N LEU A 70 3.32 -22.07 -6.98
CA LEU A 70 2.03 -22.56 -7.43
C LEU A 70 2.21 -23.89 -8.18
N THR A 71 1.41 -24.89 -7.81
CA THR A 71 1.33 -26.23 -8.42
C THR A 71 -0.12 -26.59 -8.70
#